data_AF-A0A2T0HS89-F1
#
_entry.id   AF-A0A2T0HS89-F1
#
_cell.length_a   1.000
_cell.length_b   1.000
_cell.length_c   1.000
_cell.angle_alpha   90.00
_cell.angle_beta   90.00
_cell.angle_gamma   90.00
#
_symmetry.space_group_name_H-M   'P 1'
#
loop_
_entity.id
_entity.type
_entity.pdbx_description
1 polymer ?
#
loop_
_entity_poly.entity_id
_entity_poly.type
_entity_poly.pdbx_seq_one_letter_code
_entity_poly.pdbx_strand_id
1 'polypeptide(L)'
;MPKDKTLNPLLPPIVVPLMEPAIDGDIEGAHGGIGLRHTEVPLVVYLINPKDGVTPGSVASLFWGNRNIPVASTPIREGEENLDLIPLTVPAHHIVPFLVYPVCAMLRRRSGNESFTEEIKLRVSLTRPGGEDKDSLPGHQGLAYQVPPDVVLRGVNQEQALAGVKIIIRYWLNMRAYDLITLA
;
A
#
# COMPACT_ATOMS: atom_id res chain seq x y z
N MET A 1 -16.13 21.53 35.53
CA MET A 1 -15.81 21.49 34.09
C MET A 1 -14.66 20.52 33.89
N PRO A 2 -14.85 19.38 33.20
CA PRO A 2 -13.70 18.55 32.84
C PRO A 2 -12.87 19.32 31.81
N LYS A 3 -11.57 19.44 32.08
CA LYS A 3 -10.60 20.00 31.14
C LYS A 3 -10.65 19.14 29.87
N ASP A 4 -10.96 19.79 28.75
CA ASP A 4 -10.77 19.22 27.43
C ASP A 4 -9.31 18.76 27.35
N LYS A 5 -9.09 17.45 27.31
CA LYS A 5 -7.76 16.89 27.06
C LYS A 5 -7.48 17.27 25.62
N THR A 6 -6.82 18.41 25.41
CA THR A 6 -6.20 18.76 24.14
C THR A 6 -5.45 17.53 23.66
N LEU A 7 -6.00 16.84 22.66
CA LEU A 7 -5.30 15.74 22.01
C LEU A 7 -3.93 16.29 21.63
N ASN A 8 -2.85 15.66 22.10
CA ASN A 8 -1.53 15.95 21.56
C ASN A 8 -1.64 15.91 20.04
N PRO A 9 -1.13 16.92 19.31
CA PRO A 9 -1.20 16.91 17.86
C PRO A 9 -0.59 15.60 17.37
N LEU A 10 -1.38 14.84 16.59
CA LEU A 10 -0.94 13.58 16.00
C LEU A 10 0.31 13.87 15.15
N LEU A 11 1.28 12.96 15.22
CA LEU A 11 2.40 12.99 14.29
C LEU A 11 1.86 12.74 12.87
N PRO A 12 2.53 13.26 11.82
CA PRO A 12 2.18 12.93 10.45
C PRO A 12 2.10 11.41 10.22
N PRO A 13 1.29 10.94 9.27
CA PRO A 13 1.26 9.53 8.88
C PRO A 13 2.66 8.98 8.59
N ILE A 14 2.83 7.68 8.82
CA ILE A 14 4.07 7.01 8.41
C ILE A 14 4.26 7.09 6.89
N VAL A 15 5.52 7.12 6.46
CA VAL A 15 5.88 7.04 5.05
C VAL A 15 6.09 5.56 4.70
N VAL A 16 5.29 5.07 3.76
CA VAL A 16 5.43 3.73 3.18
C VAL A 16 6.05 3.88 1.79
N PRO A 17 7.32 3.49 1.60
CA PRO A 17 7.99 3.62 0.30
C PRO A 17 7.27 2.83 -0.79
N LEU A 18 7.17 3.41 -1.99
CA LEU A 18 6.54 2.79 -3.16
C LEU A 18 5.08 2.35 -2.94
N MET A 19 4.41 2.94 -1.95
CA MET A 19 2.97 2.77 -1.76
C MET A 19 2.22 3.29 -2.98
N GLU A 20 1.37 2.44 -3.55
CA GLU A 20 0.44 2.84 -4.60
C GLU A 20 -0.59 3.81 -4.01
N PRO A 21 -0.96 4.86 -4.74
CA PRO A 21 -1.89 5.87 -4.26
C PRO A 21 -3.27 5.26 -3.95
N ALA A 22 -4.05 5.96 -3.12
CA ALA A 22 -5.44 5.63 -2.91
C ALA A 22 -6.21 5.67 -4.24
N ILE A 23 -7.20 4.78 -4.35
CA ILE A 23 -8.08 4.72 -5.53
C ILE A 23 -9.26 5.66 -5.29
N ASP A 24 -9.54 6.53 -6.25
CA ASP A 24 -10.68 7.45 -6.16
C ASP A 24 -12.00 6.68 -6.04
N GLY A 25 -12.78 7.01 -5.02
CA GLY A 25 -14.05 6.32 -4.73
C GLY A 25 -13.89 4.92 -4.15
N ASP A 26 -12.71 4.58 -3.60
CA ASP A 26 -12.49 3.27 -2.99
C ASP A 26 -13.48 2.97 -1.85
N ILE A 27 -14.34 1.98 -2.07
CA ILE A 27 -15.37 1.57 -1.11
C ILE A 27 -14.78 1.06 0.22
N GLU A 28 -13.55 0.56 0.20
CA GLU A 28 -12.89 0.06 1.41
C GLU A 28 -12.15 1.18 2.16
N GLY A 29 -12.03 2.36 1.55
CA GLY A 29 -11.35 3.53 2.12
C GLY A 29 -9.89 3.26 2.46
N ALA A 30 -9.16 2.55 1.59
CA ALA A 30 -7.73 2.37 1.76
C ALA A 30 -7.01 3.69 1.41
N HIS A 31 -6.01 4.04 2.20
CA HIS A 31 -5.17 5.22 1.97
C HIS A 31 -4.08 4.97 0.91
N GLY A 32 -3.94 3.70 0.49
CA GLY A 32 -2.98 3.27 -0.51
C GLY A 32 -2.84 1.75 -0.53
N GLY A 33 -2.00 1.27 -1.44
CA GLY A 33 -1.74 -0.15 -1.65
C GLY A 33 -0.27 -0.52 -1.52
N ILE A 34 0.01 -1.69 -0.96
CA ILE A 34 1.28 -2.37 -1.13
C ILE A 34 1.06 -3.68 -1.87
N GLY A 35 2.05 -4.05 -2.68
CA GLY A 35 1.98 -5.25 -3.51
C GLY A 35 3.23 -6.12 -3.44
N LEU A 36 3.30 -7.12 -4.31
CA LEU A 36 4.37 -8.14 -4.34
C LEU A 36 5.80 -7.57 -4.31
N ARG A 37 6.05 -6.40 -4.92
CA ARG A 37 7.37 -5.72 -4.87
C ARG A 37 7.84 -5.43 -3.43
N HIS A 38 6.91 -5.21 -2.51
CA HIS A 38 7.20 -4.92 -1.10
C HIS A 38 7.60 -6.17 -0.31
N THR A 39 7.52 -7.36 -0.92
CA THR A 39 7.98 -8.62 -0.31
C THR A 39 9.30 -9.13 -0.91
N GLU A 40 9.79 -8.51 -1.99
CA GLU A 40 11.05 -8.90 -2.64
C GLU A 40 12.27 -8.54 -1.78
N VAL A 41 12.15 -7.50 -0.96
CA VAL A 41 13.12 -7.07 0.05
C VAL A 41 12.40 -6.74 1.37
N PRO A 42 13.09 -6.68 2.52
CA PRO A 42 12.48 -6.25 3.76
C PRO A 42 11.81 -4.87 3.60
N LEU A 43 10.50 -4.79 3.83
CA LEU A 43 9.76 -3.54 3.80
C LEU A 43 10.17 -2.68 5.00
N VAL A 44 10.81 -1.54 4.75
CA VAL A 44 11.12 -0.52 5.76
C VAL A 44 10.15 0.63 5.56
N VAL A 45 9.33 0.90 6.58
CA VAL A 45 8.51 2.11 6.65
C VAL A 45 9.20 3.14 7.53
N TYR A 46 8.82 4.40 7.40
CA TYR A 46 9.48 5.48 8.11
C TYR A 46 8.50 6.30 8.95
N LEU A 47 8.88 6.53 10.20
CA LEU A 47 8.29 7.60 10.99
C LEU A 47 9.02 8.91 10.64
N ILE A 48 8.26 9.95 10.29
CA ILE A 48 8.82 11.31 10.15
C ILE A 48 9.27 11.77 11.53
N ASN A 49 10.56 12.03 11.70
CA ASN A 49 11.12 12.43 12.98
C ASN A 49 10.71 13.89 13.27
N PRO A 50 9.92 14.16 14.33
CA PRO A 50 9.54 15.52 14.68
C PRO A 50 10.74 16.35 15.18
N LYS A 51 11.88 15.71 15.49
CA LYS A 51 13.08 16.26 16.16
C LYS A 51 12.83 16.75 17.58
N ASP A 52 11.68 17.38 17.82
CA ASP A 52 11.27 17.93 19.09
C ASP A 52 11.15 16.85 20.19
N GLY A 53 12.02 16.99 21.19
CA GLY A 53 12.11 16.06 22.32
C GLY A 53 12.56 14.65 21.93
N VAL A 54 13.10 14.45 20.73
CA VAL A 54 13.70 13.18 20.31
C VAL A 54 15.16 13.18 20.72
N THR A 55 15.50 12.26 21.62
CA THR A 55 16.86 12.11 22.17
C THR A 55 17.27 10.65 22.18
N PRO A 56 18.57 10.33 22.33
CA PRO A 56 19.02 8.97 22.59
C PRO A 56 18.23 8.34 23.75
N GLY A 57 17.76 7.10 23.54
CA GLY A 57 16.86 6.39 24.45
C GLY A 57 15.36 6.60 24.20
N SER A 58 14.98 7.47 23.26
CA SER A 58 13.61 7.46 22.72
C SER A 58 13.39 6.19 21.90
N VAL A 59 12.14 5.75 21.75
CA VAL A 59 11.80 4.53 21.02
C VAL A 59 10.67 4.81 20.04
N ALA A 60 10.89 4.49 18.77
CA ALA A 60 9.85 4.44 17.77
C ALA A 60 9.31 3.00 17.67
N SER A 61 8.00 2.82 17.64
CA SER A 61 7.34 1.52 17.54
C SER A 61 6.34 1.54 16.38
N LEU A 62 6.26 0.45 15.63
CA LEU A 62 5.32 0.27 14.53
C LEU A 62 4.20 -0.67 14.93
N PHE A 63 2.95 -0.29 14.64
CA PHE A 63 1.76 -1.11 14.78
C PHE A 63 1.21 -1.44 13.39
N TRP A 64 0.84 -2.70 13.19
CA TRP A 64 0.43 -3.22 11.89
C TRP A 64 -0.71 -4.22 12.06
N GLY A 65 -1.95 -3.78 11.85
CA GLY A 65 -3.17 -4.59 12.01
C GLY A 65 -3.61 -4.79 13.47
N ASN A 66 -2.76 -4.45 14.45
CA ASN A 66 -3.07 -4.50 15.86
C ASN A 66 -2.40 -3.34 16.60
N ARG A 67 -3.22 -2.47 17.22
CA ARG A 67 -2.73 -1.29 17.95
C ARG A 67 -2.11 -1.61 19.32
N ASN A 68 -2.33 -2.81 19.85
CA ASN A 68 -1.88 -3.16 21.19
C ASN A 68 -0.49 -3.81 21.20
N ILE A 69 -0.05 -4.35 20.06
CA ILE A 69 1.18 -5.14 19.95
C ILE A 69 2.02 -4.54 18.82
N PRO A 70 3.15 -3.89 19.13
CA PRO A 70 4.02 -3.38 18.09
C PRO A 70 4.71 -4.55 17.38
N VAL A 71 4.81 -4.44 16.05
CA VAL A 71 5.45 -5.45 15.19
C VAL A 71 6.93 -5.15 14.96
N ALA A 72 7.33 -3.90 15.20
CA ALA A 72 8.72 -3.47 15.17
C ALA A 72 8.97 -2.37 16.20
N SER A 73 10.20 -2.24 16.67
CA SER A 73 10.61 -1.12 17.52
C SER A 73 12.08 -0.78 17.29
N THR A 74 12.36 0.50 17.12
CA THR A 74 13.69 1.05 16.86
C THR A 74 14.04 2.02 18.01
N PRO A 75 14.98 1.68 18.89
CA PRO A 75 15.51 2.62 19.87
C PRO A 75 16.42 3.63 19.15
N ILE A 76 16.22 4.92 19.43
CA ILE A 76 17.06 6.01 18.91
C ILE A 76 18.37 6.03 19.68
N ARG A 77 19.49 5.91 18.97
CA ARG A 77 20.85 5.96 19.49
C ARG A 77 21.46 7.35 19.36
N GLU A 78 22.63 7.53 19.95
CA GLU A 78 23.44 8.74 19.77
C GLU A 78 23.81 8.94 18.31
N GLY A 79 23.57 10.14 17.79
CA GLY A 79 23.71 10.50 16.38
C GLY A 79 22.48 10.21 15.53
N GLU A 80 21.53 9.38 16.00
CA GLU A 80 20.29 9.07 15.27
C GLU A 80 19.16 10.06 15.57
N GLU A 81 19.27 10.89 16.62
CA GLU A 81 18.25 11.86 17.01
C GLU A 81 17.95 12.90 15.93
N ASN A 82 18.93 13.13 15.05
CA ASN A 82 18.86 14.09 13.95
C ASN A 82 18.47 13.45 12.60
N LEU A 83 18.12 12.16 12.54
CA LEU A 83 17.61 11.53 11.31
C LEU A 83 16.27 12.14 10.91
N ASP A 84 16.04 12.47 9.64
CA ASP A 84 14.73 12.98 9.19
C ASP A 84 13.64 11.91 9.21
N LEU A 85 14.06 10.67 8.99
CA LEU A 85 13.21 9.50 8.92
C LEU A 85 13.76 8.41 9.83
N ILE A 86 12.92 7.91 10.73
CA ILE A 86 13.28 6.80 11.63
C ILE A 86 12.79 5.50 10.97
N PRO A 87 13.70 4.57 10.61
CA PRO A 87 13.32 3.32 9.94
C PRO A 87 12.67 2.32 10.90
N LEU A 88 11.60 1.69 10.42
CA LEU A 88 10.86 0.63 11.11
C LEU A 88 10.63 -0.51 10.10
N THR A 89 11.30 -1.63 10.30
CA THR A 89 11.20 -2.80 9.40
C THR A 89 9.95 -3.61 9.70
N VAL A 90 9.08 -3.78 8.71
CA VAL A 90 7.88 -4.63 8.82
C VAL A 90 8.29 -6.10 8.73
N PRO A 91 8.00 -6.95 9.73
CA PRO A 91 8.27 -8.38 9.61
C PRO A 91 7.48 -9.00 8.45
N ALA A 92 8.13 -9.80 7.60
CA ALA A 92 7.52 -10.33 6.37
C ALA A 92 6.20 -11.10 6.61
N HIS A 93 6.09 -11.83 7.74
CA HIS A 93 4.88 -12.57 8.10
C HIS A 93 3.69 -11.69 8.50
N HIS A 94 3.88 -10.37 8.68
CA HIS A 94 2.79 -9.40 8.87
C HIS A 94 2.30 -8.81 7.54
N ILE A 95 3.03 -9.01 6.44
CA ILE A 95 2.61 -8.59 5.10
C ILE A 95 1.72 -9.70 4.52
N VAL A 96 0.45 -9.67 4.89
CA VAL A 96 -0.56 -10.66 4.47
C VAL A 96 -1.61 -10.00 3.57
N PRO A 97 -2.20 -10.73 2.59
CA PRO A 97 -3.21 -10.17 1.70
C PRO A 97 -4.44 -9.57 2.43
N PHE A 98 -5.25 -8.80 1.69
CA PHE A 98 -6.48 -8.09 2.11
C PHE A 98 -6.23 -6.66 2.61
N LEU A 99 -6.93 -6.23 3.66
CA LEU A 99 -6.79 -4.90 4.25
C LEU A 99 -6.10 -5.02 5.59
N VAL A 100 -5.09 -4.19 5.81
CA VAL A 100 -4.48 -4.02 7.13
C VAL A 100 -4.89 -2.69 7.72
N TYR A 101 -5.41 -2.73 8.94
CA TYR A 101 -5.76 -1.57 9.74
C TYR A 101 -5.79 -1.94 11.23
N PRO A 102 -5.29 -1.08 12.14
CA PRO A 102 -4.58 0.16 11.86
C PRO A 102 -3.11 -0.07 11.51
N VAL A 103 -2.57 0.77 10.64
CA VAL A 103 -1.13 0.93 10.47
C VAL A 103 -0.74 2.30 11.00
N CYS A 104 0.09 2.35 12.03
CA CYS A 104 0.55 3.60 12.64
C CYS A 104 1.88 3.40 13.36
N ALA A 105 2.58 4.49 13.66
CA ALA A 105 3.74 4.48 14.53
C ALA A 105 3.47 5.24 15.84
N MET A 106 4.23 4.90 16.86
CA MET A 106 4.30 5.63 18.12
C MET A 106 5.74 6.02 18.39
N LEU A 107 5.94 7.27 18.78
CA LEU A 107 7.20 7.76 19.33
C LEU A 107 7.07 7.93 20.84
N ARG A 108 7.81 7.13 21.60
CA ARG A 108 7.96 7.30 23.05
C ARG A 108 9.27 8.02 23.33
N ARG A 109 9.16 9.27 23.79
CA ARG A 109 10.32 10.08 24.19
C ARG A 109 10.95 9.50 25.45
N ARG A 110 12.21 9.84 25.72
CA ARG A 110 12.92 9.43 26.95
C ARG A 110 12.19 9.85 28.23
N SER A 111 11.45 10.95 28.21
CA SER A 111 10.60 11.40 29.33
C SER A 111 9.41 10.49 29.62
N GLY A 112 9.10 9.54 28.74
CA GLY A 112 7.90 8.70 28.80
C GLY A 112 6.71 9.26 28.01
N ASN A 113 6.81 10.48 27.47
CA ASN A 113 5.73 11.05 26.66
C ASN A 113 5.58 10.31 25.33
N GLU A 114 4.36 9.88 25.04
CA GLU A 114 4.01 9.16 23.82
C GLU A 114 3.27 10.06 22.83
N SER A 115 3.55 9.85 21.55
CA SER A 115 2.85 10.50 20.46
C SER A 115 2.63 9.49 19.34
N PHE A 116 1.42 9.43 18.81
CA PHE A 116 1.04 8.51 17.75
C PHE A 116 0.97 9.25 16.42
N THR A 117 1.27 8.56 15.33
CA THR A 117 0.88 9.02 14.00
C THR A 117 -0.61 8.86 13.80
N GLU A 118 -1.15 9.56 12.81
CA GLU A 118 -2.43 9.17 12.23
C GLU A 118 -2.41 7.69 11.80
N GLU A 119 -3.57 7.04 11.92
CA GLU A 119 -3.74 5.66 11.49
C GLU A 119 -4.11 5.63 10.02
N ILE A 120 -3.39 4.81 9.26
CA ILE A 120 -3.72 4.54 7.87
C ILE A 120 -4.21 3.10 7.70
N LYS A 121 -5.00 2.90 6.66
CA LYS A 121 -5.49 1.61 6.18
C LYS A 121 -4.79 1.31 4.86
N LEU A 122 -4.13 0.16 4.76
CA LEU A 122 -3.44 -0.26 3.54
C LEU A 122 -4.11 -1.48 2.92
N ARG A 123 -4.22 -1.50 1.60
CA ARG A 123 -4.57 -2.69 0.84
C ARG A 123 -3.29 -3.47 0.50
N VAL A 124 -3.30 -4.78 0.74
CA VAL A 124 -2.18 -5.68 0.47
C VAL A 124 -2.57 -6.66 -0.63
N SER A 125 -1.92 -6.56 -1.79
CA SER A 125 -2.14 -7.45 -2.94
C SER A 125 -0.87 -8.20 -3.33
N LEU A 126 -0.77 -9.47 -2.94
CA LEU A 126 0.43 -10.29 -3.17
C LEU A 126 0.32 -11.22 -4.38
N THR A 127 -0.73 -11.07 -5.18
CA THR A 127 -0.95 -11.88 -6.38
C THR A 127 -0.87 -11.00 -7.61
N ARG A 128 -0.14 -11.44 -8.64
CA ARG A 128 -0.07 -10.75 -9.93
C ARG A 128 -1.39 -10.95 -10.70
N PRO A 129 -2.07 -9.88 -11.17
CA PRO A 129 -3.20 -10.02 -12.09
C PRO A 129 -2.75 -10.77 -13.34
N GLY A 130 -3.48 -11.81 -13.74
CA GLY A 130 -3.11 -12.68 -14.86
C GLY A 130 -2.08 -13.76 -14.52
N GLY A 131 -1.33 -13.61 -13.43
CA GLY A 131 -0.27 -14.54 -13.00
C GLY A 131 1.13 -14.07 -13.42
N GLU A 132 2.04 -15.03 -13.57
CA GLU A 132 3.34 -14.76 -14.18
C GLU A 132 3.20 -14.83 -15.70
N ASP A 133 3.71 -13.82 -16.39
CA ASP A 133 3.83 -13.84 -17.85
C ASP A 133 5.04 -14.70 -18.23
N LYS A 134 4.77 -15.92 -18.70
CA LYS A 134 5.79 -16.91 -19.04
C LYS A 134 6.12 -16.94 -20.52
N ASP A 135 5.35 -16.23 -21.33
CA ASP A 135 5.54 -16.17 -22.77
C ASP A 135 6.35 -14.92 -23.15
N SER A 136 7.05 -15.02 -24.27
CA SER A 136 7.73 -13.89 -24.92
C SER A 136 6.85 -13.16 -25.93
N LEU A 137 5.67 -13.72 -26.24
CA LEU A 137 4.70 -13.09 -27.13
C LEU A 137 4.19 -11.75 -26.57
N PRO A 138 3.87 -10.77 -27.43
CA PRO A 138 3.27 -9.53 -26.99
C PRO A 138 1.97 -9.74 -26.20
N GLY A 139 1.86 -9.07 -25.06
CA GLY A 139 0.69 -9.12 -24.19
C GLY A 139 0.65 -10.35 -23.28
N HIS A 140 -0.17 -10.27 -22.24
CA HIS A 140 -0.26 -11.33 -21.24
C HIS A 140 -1.20 -12.45 -21.70
N GLN A 141 -0.67 -13.64 -21.99
CA GLN A 141 -1.45 -14.76 -22.56
C GLN A 141 -2.56 -15.29 -21.63
N GLY A 142 -2.44 -15.03 -20.33
CA GLY A 142 -3.51 -15.28 -19.35
C GLY A 142 -4.74 -14.37 -19.45
N LEU A 143 -4.70 -13.28 -20.24
CA LEU A 143 -5.85 -12.41 -20.48
C LEU A 143 -6.65 -12.94 -21.68
N ALA A 144 -7.65 -13.78 -21.43
CA ALA A 144 -8.53 -14.30 -22.46
C ALA A 144 -9.62 -13.28 -22.83
N TYR A 145 -9.66 -12.85 -24.09
CA TYR A 145 -10.72 -12.00 -24.62
C TYR A 145 -11.30 -12.56 -25.92
N GLN A 146 -12.52 -12.15 -26.25
CA GLN A 146 -13.21 -12.54 -27.47
C GLN A 146 -13.62 -11.31 -28.25
N VAL A 147 -13.08 -11.22 -29.46
CA VAL A 147 -13.45 -10.23 -30.46
C VAL A 147 -14.61 -10.80 -31.29
N PRO A 148 -15.59 -9.98 -31.72
CA PRO A 148 -16.66 -10.44 -32.60
C PRO A 148 -16.12 -11.15 -33.86
N PRO A 149 -16.66 -12.31 -34.26
CA PRO A 149 -16.12 -13.09 -35.39
C PRO A 149 -16.08 -12.32 -36.71
N ASP A 150 -17.04 -11.43 -36.96
CA ASP A 150 -17.07 -10.57 -38.14
C ASP A 150 -15.90 -9.59 -38.16
N VAL A 151 -15.53 -9.02 -37.00
CA VAL A 151 -14.35 -8.14 -36.87
C VAL A 151 -13.06 -8.91 -37.06
N VAL A 152 -12.96 -10.15 -36.56
CA VAL A 152 -11.78 -11.01 -36.79
C VAL A 152 -11.63 -11.36 -38.27
N LEU A 153 -12.73 -11.64 -38.97
CA LEU A 153 -12.72 -12.08 -40.36
C LEU A 153 -12.58 -10.93 -41.37
N ARG A 154 -13.19 -9.78 -41.09
CA ARG A 154 -13.35 -8.67 -42.06
C ARG A 154 -12.63 -7.39 -41.64
N GLY A 155 -12.03 -7.37 -40.44
CA GLY A 155 -11.51 -6.17 -39.82
C GLY A 155 -12.62 -5.25 -39.31
N VAL A 156 -12.22 -4.08 -38.81
CA VAL A 156 -13.13 -3.04 -38.32
C VAL A 156 -13.54 -2.16 -39.49
N ASN A 157 -14.84 -2.08 -39.80
CA ASN A 157 -15.35 -1.16 -40.82
C ASN A 157 -15.58 0.26 -40.24
N GLN A 158 -15.90 1.23 -41.11
CA GLN A 158 -16.09 2.62 -40.71
C GLN A 158 -17.18 2.81 -39.65
N GLU A 159 -18.31 2.12 -39.78
CA GLU A 159 -19.41 2.21 -38.81
C GLU A 159 -19.00 1.67 -37.44
N GLN A 160 -18.30 0.53 -37.42
CA GLN A 160 -17.78 -0.10 -36.20
C GLN A 160 -16.67 0.73 -35.55
N ALA A 161 -15.82 1.38 -36.34
CA ALA A 161 -14.78 2.27 -35.82
C ALA A 161 -15.39 3.49 -35.12
N LEU A 162 -16.49 4.04 -35.66
CA LEU A 162 -17.21 5.15 -35.04
C LEU A 162 -18.00 4.72 -33.80
N ALA A 163 -18.57 3.52 -33.79
CA ALA A 163 -19.37 3.01 -32.69
C ALA A 163 -18.55 2.35 -31.55
N GLY A 164 -17.32 1.94 -31.85
CA GLY A 164 -16.50 1.09 -30.99
C GLY A 164 -16.83 -0.40 -31.13
N VAL A 165 -15.81 -1.26 -30.98
CA VAL A 165 -15.97 -2.72 -31.01
C VAL A 165 -16.20 -3.25 -29.61
N LYS A 166 -17.33 -3.93 -29.41
CA LYS A 166 -17.62 -4.62 -28.15
C LYS A 166 -16.87 -5.94 -28.11
N ILE A 167 -15.91 -6.06 -27.21
CA ILE A 167 -15.23 -7.32 -26.91
C ILE A 167 -15.70 -7.88 -25.58
N ILE A 168 -15.55 -9.19 -25.40
CA ILE A 168 -15.82 -9.85 -24.12
C ILE A 168 -14.48 -10.16 -23.46
N ILE A 169 -14.22 -9.59 -22.30
CA ILE A 169 -13.13 -10.03 -21.43
C ILE A 169 -13.62 -11.21 -20.61
N ARG A 170 -12.95 -12.35 -20.70
CA ARG A 170 -13.24 -13.54 -19.89
C ARG A 170 -12.50 -13.44 -18.56
N TYR A 171 -12.92 -14.25 -17.59
CA TYR A 171 -12.22 -14.37 -16.32
C TYR A 171 -10.72 -14.64 -16.53
N TRP A 172 -9.88 -13.95 -15.75
CA TRP A 172 -8.43 -14.20 -15.69
C TRP A 172 -7.99 -14.54 -14.25
N LEU A 173 -6.84 -15.18 -14.15
CA LEU A 173 -6.27 -15.58 -12.86
C LEU A 173 -6.01 -14.36 -11.96
N ASN A 174 -6.36 -14.46 -10.68
CA ASN A 174 -6.19 -13.40 -9.67
C ASN A 174 -6.94 -12.09 -9.99
N MET A 175 -8.02 -12.16 -10.75
CA MET A 175 -8.90 -11.00 -11.01
C MET A 175 -9.34 -10.34 -9.69
N ARG A 176 -9.15 -9.02 -9.58
CA ARG A 176 -9.54 -8.21 -8.43
C ARG A 176 -10.26 -6.94 -8.87
N ALA A 177 -11.00 -6.34 -7.93
CA ALA A 177 -11.53 -5.00 -8.11
C ALA A 177 -10.38 -4.03 -8.39
N TYR A 178 -10.62 -3.08 -9.29
CA TYR A 178 -9.68 -2.05 -9.71
C TYR A 178 -8.48 -2.54 -10.56
N ASP A 179 -8.46 -3.80 -10.99
CA ASP A 179 -7.52 -4.24 -12.03
C ASP A 179 -7.70 -3.39 -13.29
N LEU A 180 -6.59 -2.85 -13.83
CA LEU A 180 -6.58 -2.07 -15.06
C LEU A 180 -6.21 -2.97 -16.25
N ILE A 181 -7.13 -3.09 -17.21
CA ILE A 181 -6.87 -3.78 -18.48
C ILE A 181 -6.44 -2.74 -19.52
N THR A 182 -5.28 -2.95 -20.13
CA THR A 182 -4.84 -2.19 -21.28
C THR A 182 -4.86 -3.10 -22.51
N LEU A 183 -5.60 -2.68 -23.54
CA LEU A 183 -5.60 -3.33 -24.84
C LEU A 183 -4.66 -2.51 -25.73
N ALA A 184 -3.62 -3.17 -26.27
CA ALA A 184 -2.62 -2.56 -27.15
C ALA A 184 -2.82 -3.04 -28.60
#